data_AF-A0A3D1KV10-F1
#
_entry.id   AF-A0A3D1KV10-F1
#
_cell.length_a   1.000
_cell.length_b   1.000
_cell.length_c   1.000
_cell.angle_alpha   90.00
_cell.angle_beta   90.00
_cell.angle_gamma   90.00
#
_symmetry.space_group_name_H-M   'P 1'
#
loop_
_entity.id
_entity.type
_entity.pdbx_description
1 polymer ?
#
loop_
_entity_poly.entity_id
_entity_poly.type
_entity_poly.pdbx_seq_one_letter_code
_entity_poly.pdbx_strand_id
1 'polypeptide(L)'
;MLIRPKTARETLRKAGSTNLINYTEITLRMIPAIALIVFSDYSKYPDFFKLFGWFMLITSFVLYFVPRKLHHNFSNKCANILKPIYFQLISPFSIIIGIIIIKSVT
;
A
#
# COMPACT_ATOMS: atom_id res chain seq x y z
N MET A 1 -0.68 6.13 11.87
CA MET A 1 0.24 7.23 11.50
C MET A 1 -0.05 8.54 12.24
N LEU A 2 -1.32 8.90 12.46
CA LEU A 2 -1.74 10.13 13.15
C LEU A 2 -1.12 10.34 14.56
N ILE A 3 -1.26 9.36 15.45
CA ILE A 3 -0.90 9.51 16.88
C ILE A 3 0.59 9.24 17.14
N ARG A 4 1.17 8.28 16.40
CA ARG A 4 2.57 7.84 16.58
C ARG A 4 3.32 7.84 15.24
N PRO A 5 3.58 9.03 14.66
CA PRO A 5 4.21 9.13 13.33
C PRO A 5 5.67 8.66 13.32
N LYS A 6 6.40 8.81 14.44
CA LYS A 6 7.77 8.29 14.58
C LYS A 6 7.80 6.76 14.46
N THR A 7 6.91 6.06 15.15
CA THR A 7 6.78 4.61 15.06
C THR A 7 6.42 4.17 13.64
N ALA A 8 5.50 4.88 12.98
CA ALA A 8 5.15 4.57 11.59
C ALA A 8 6.33 4.73 10.63
N ARG A 9 7.16 5.76 10.82
CA ARG A 9 8.40 5.95 10.05
C ARG A 9 9.41 4.83 10.29
N GLU A 10 9.58 4.38 11.53
CA GLU A 10 10.46 3.25 11.83
C GLU A 10 9.93 1.92 11.23
N THR A 11 8.61 1.73 11.18
CA THR A 11 8.01 0.60 10.45
C THR A 11 8.33 0.67 8.96
N LEU A 12 8.24 1.86 8.34
CA LEU A 12 8.62 2.05 6.93
C LEU A 12 10.09 1.68 6.68
N ARG A 13 11.00 2.00 7.59
CA ARG A 13 12.43 1.62 7.47
C ARG A 13 12.66 0.11 7.50
N LYS A 14 11.75 -0.65 8.13
CA LYS A 14 11.84 -2.12 8.18
C LYS A 14 11.35 -2.79 6.89
N ALA A 15 10.68 -2.07 6.00
CA ALA A 15 10.22 -2.61 4.72
C ALA A 15 11.41 -3.13 3.89
N GLY A 16 11.28 -4.34 3.34
CA GLY A 16 12.35 -5.00 2.59
C GLY A 16 13.59 -5.40 3.41
N SER A 17 13.58 -5.31 4.75
CA SER A 17 14.76 -5.63 5.57
C SER A 17 15.07 -7.13 5.65
N THR A 18 14.09 -8.00 5.45
CA THR A 18 14.27 -9.46 5.32
C THR A 18 13.48 -9.98 4.12
N ASN A 19 13.81 -11.18 3.63
CA ASN A 19 13.06 -11.81 2.53
C ASN A 19 11.61 -12.08 2.95
N LEU A 20 11.42 -12.54 4.19
CA LEU A 20 10.09 -12.75 4.77
C LEU A 20 9.28 -11.44 4.77
N ILE A 21 9.85 -10.34 5.28
CA ILE A 21 9.13 -9.06 5.31
C ILE A 21 8.78 -8.59 3.89
N ASN A 22 9.72 -8.70 2.94
CA ASN A 22 9.48 -8.28 1.56
C ASN A 22 8.34 -9.07 0.90
N TYR A 23 8.42 -10.40 0.92
CA TYR A 23 7.42 -11.23 0.26
C TYR A 23 6.07 -11.20 0.99
N THR A 24 6.07 -11.13 2.32
CA THR A 24 4.83 -10.95 3.09
C THR A 24 4.17 -9.61 2.78
N GLU A 25 4.93 -8.51 2.69
CA GLU A 25 4.38 -7.20 2.35
C GLU A 25 3.76 -7.18 0.95
N ILE A 26 4.46 -7.72 -0.05
CA ILE A 26 3.95 -7.78 -1.42
C ILE A 26 2.73 -8.71 -1.49
N THR A 27 2.76 -9.87 -0.84
CA THR A 27 1.62 -10.81 -0.79
C THR A 27 0.40 -10.17 -0.15
N LEU A 28 0.57 -9.54 1.02
CA LEU A 28 -0.53 -8.86 1.74
C LEU A 28 -1.13 -7.73 0.91
N ARG A 29 -0.34 -7.07 0.07
CA ARG A 29 -0.81 -6.05 -0.89
C ARG A 29 -1.57 -6.65 -2.09
N MET A 30 -1.21 -7.85 -2.53
CA MET A 30 -1.93 -8.52 -3.63
C MET A 30 -3.35 -8.94 -3.24
N ILE A 31 -3.60 -9.29 -1.96
CA ILE A 31 -4.93 -9.67 -1.47
C ILE A 31 -5.99 -8.59 -1.76
N PRO A 32 -5.84 -7.32 -1.31
CA PRO A 32 -6.80 -6.27 -1.63
C PRO A 32 -6.81 -5.93 -3.12
N ALA A 33 -5.68 -6.04 -3.84
CA ALA A 33 -5.66 -5.84 -5.29
C ALA A 33 -6.58 -6.81 -6.03
N ILE A 34 -6.51 -8.11 -5.68
CA ILE A 34 -7.37 -9.14 -6.25
C ILE A 34 -8.82 -8.91 -5.82
N ALA A 35 -9.07 -8.56 -4.55
CA ALA A 35 -10.42 -8.26 -4.08
C ALA A 35 -11.07 -7.11 -4.87
N LEU A 36 -10.32 -6.05 -5.18
CA LEU A 36 -10.82 -4.93 -6.00
C LEU A 36 -11.17 -5.36 -7.43
N ILE A 37 -10.45 -6.33 -8.02
CA ILE A 37 -10.74 -6.84 -9.37
C ILE A 37 -11.94 -7.77 -9.36
N VAL A 38 -12.00 -8.73 -8.42
CA VAL A 38 -13.05 -9.76 -8.38
C VAL A 38 -14.39 -9.17 -7.99
N PHE A 39 -14.41 -8.22 -7.05
CA PHE A 39 -15.63 -7.58 -6.57
C PHE A 39 -15.92 -6.25 -7.29
N SER A 40 -15.23 -5.93 -8.38
CA SER A 40 -15.47 -4.68 -9.11
C SER A 40 -16.92 -4.56 -9.60
N ASP A 41 -17.49 -5.66 -10.06
CA ASP A 41 -18.82 -5.69 -10.68
C ASP A 41 -19.96 -5.47 -9.65
N TYR A 42 -19.67 -5.64 -8.36
CA TYR A 42 -20.56 -5.34 -7.24
C TYR A 42 -20.35 -3.92 -6.67
N SER A 43 -19.45 -3.14 -7.27
CA SER A 43 -19.20 -1.76 -6.87
C SER A 43 -20.00 -0.78 -7.73
N LYS A 44 -20.30 0.40 -7.19
CA LYS A 44 -20.90 1.52 -7.93
C LYS A 44 -20.02 2.05 -9.07
N TYR A 45 -18.72 1.72 -9.06
CA TYR A 45 -17.73 2.21 -10.02
C TYR A 45 -16.83 1.07 -10.51
N PRO A 46 -17.38 0.10 -11.27
CA PRO A 46 -16.67 -1.14 -11.62
C PRO A 46 -15.38 -0.88 -12.41
N ASP A 47 -15.40 0.02 -13.39
CA ASP A 47 -14.22 0.31 -14.21
C ASP A 47 -13.06 0.89 -13.39
N PHE A 48 -13.38 1.77 -12.43
CA PHE A 48 -12.38 2.38 -11.55
C PHE A 48 -11.73 1.34 -10.64
N PHE A 49 -12.54 0.48 -10.03
CA PHE A 49 -12.07 -0.60 -9.15
C PHE A 49 -11.21 -1.60 -9.91
N LYS A 50 -11.62 -1.97 -11.12
CA LYS A 50 -10.91 -2.90 -12.00
C LYS A 50 -9.57 -2.33 -12.45
N LEU A 51 -9.55 -1.08 -12.92
CA LEU A 51 -8.31 -0.40 -13.34
C LEU A 51 -7.33 -0.27 -12.17
N PHE A 52 -7.79 0.21 -11.01
CA PHE A 52 -6.95 0.41 -9.84
C PHE A 52 -6.44 -0.92 -9.26
N GLY A 53 -7.29 -1.95 -9.22
CA GLY A 53 -6.92 -3.30 -8.81
C GLY A 53 -5.86 -3.91 -9.72
N TRP A 54 -6.03 -3.84 -11.04
CA TRP A 54 -5.02 -4.32 -12.00
C TRP A 54 -3.70 -3.56 -11.90
N PHE A 55 -3.75 -2.22 -11.78
CA PHE A 55 -2.55 -1.43 -11.57
C PHE A 55 -1.80 -1.86 -10.30
N MET A 56 -2.53 -2.05 -9.19
CA MET A 56 -1.96 -2.48 -7.92
C MET A 56 -1.37 -3.91 -8.02
N LEU A 57 -2.04 -4.83 -8.70
CA LEU A 57 -1.62 -6.21 -8.88
C LEU A 57 -0.35 -6.31 -9.72
N ILE A 58 -0.33 -5.68 -10.90
CA ILE A 58 0.81 -5.72 -11.83
C ILE A 58 2.05 -5.12 -11.17
N THR A 59 1.92 -3.95 -10.56
CA THR A 59 3.05 -3.31 -9.88
C THR A 59 3.57 -4.13 -8.69
N SER A 60 2.69 -4.85 -7.97
CA SER A 60 3.11 -5.79 -6.92
C SER A 60 3.86 -6.99 -7.50
N PHE A 61 3.38 -7.53 -8.61
CA PHE A 61 4.02 -8.64 -9.29
C PHE A 61 5.42 -8.28 -9.78
N VAL A 62 5.60 -7.08 -10.36
CA VAL A 62 6.92 -6.57 -10.78
C VAL A 62 7.88 -6.49 -9.57
N LEU A 63 7.40 -6.09 -8.39
CA LEU A 63 8.24 -6.01 -7.19
C LEU A 63 8.78 -7.36 -6.70
N TYR A 64 8.20 -8.50 -7.10
CA TYR A 64 8.80 -9.81 -6.81
C TYR A 64 10.14 -10.02 -7.54
N PHE A 65 10.30 -9.44 -8.73
CA PHE A 65 11.51 -9.56 -9.53
C PHE A 65 12.54 -8.50 -9.20
N VAL A 66 12.14 -7.44 -8.51
CA VAL A 66 13.06 -6.36 -8.10
C VAL A 66 13.97 -6.87 -6.98
N PRO A 67 15.30 -6.66 -7.08
CA PRO A 67 16.23 -7.05 -6.03
C PRO A 67 15.84 -6.42 -4.69
N ARG A 68 15.70 -7.25 -3.65
CA ARG A 68 15.33 -6.81 -2.29
C ARG A 68 16.19 -5.65 -1.78
N LYS A 69 17.50 -5.67 -2.05
CA LYS A 69 18.43 -4.59 -1.65
C LYS A 69 17.97 -3.23 -2.19
N LEU A 70 17.43 -3.20 -3.41
CA LEU A 70 16.90 -1.99 -4.02
C LEU A 70 15.60 -1.55 -3.34
N HIS A 71 14.69 -2.48 -3.07
CA HIS A 71 13.44 -2.20 -2.36
C HIS A 71 13.69 -1.67 -0.95
N HIS A 72 14.61 -2.28 -0.19
CA HIS A 72 14.99 -1.81 1.14
C HIS A 72 15.66 -0.43 1.12
N ASN A 73 16.58 -0.20 0.18
CA ASN A 73 17.24 1.09 0.03
C ASN A 73 16.25 2.19 -0.35
N PHE A 74 15.25 1.88 -1.19
CA PHE A 74 14.16 2.78 -1.52
C PHE A 74 13.35 3.14 -0.27
N SER A 75 12.92 2.17 0.53
CA SER A 75 12.18 2.42 1.77
C SER A 75 12.96 3.28 2.77
N ASN A 76 14.28 3.08 2.89
CA ASN A 76 15.14 3.94 3.72
C ASN A 76 15.24 5.37 3.17
N LYS A 77 15.39 5.54 1.85
CA LYS A 77 15.38 6.87 1.20
C LYS A 77 14.07 7.60 1.46
N CYS A 78 12.93 6.93 1.26
CA CYS A 78 11.61 7.50 1.54
C CYS A 78 11.44 7.84 3.02
N ALA A 79 11.87 6.98 3.95
CA ALA A 79 11.78 7.26 5.38
C ALA A 79 12.63 8.46 5.81
N ASN A 80 13.75 8.74 5.12
CA ASN A 80 14.56 9.93 5.38
C ASN A 80 13.89 11.21 4.86
N ILE A 81 13.16 11.14 3.74
CA ILE A 81 12.43 12.27 3.15
C ILE A 81 11.14 12.56 3.93
N LEU A 82 10.38 11.52 4.29
CA LEU A 82 9.10 11.65 4.99
C LEU A 82 9.31 11.98 6.47
N LYS A 83 9.29 13.27 6.78
CA LYS A 83 9.17 13.80 8.15
C LYS A 83 7.86 13.31 8.83
N PRO A 84 7.86 13.17 10.17
CA PRO A 84 6.68 12.76 10.94
C PRO A 84 5.38 13.53 10.63
N ILE A 85 5.49 14.82 10.30
CA ILE A 85 4.32 15.65 9.95
C ILE A 85 3.59 15.16 8.70
N TYR A 86 4.31 14.68 7.68
CA TYR A 86 3.67 14.18 6.45
C TYR A 86 2.84 12.94 6.74
N PHE A 87 3.30 12.05 7.63
CA PHE A 87 2.54 10.87 8.06
C PHE A 87 1.22 11.26 8.75
N GLN A 88 1.20 12.37 9.49
CA GLN A 88 -0.02 12.86 10.14
C GLN A 88 -0.98 13.47 9.13
N LEU A 89 -0.46 14.27 8.20
CA LEU A 89 -1.25 14.92 7.14
C LEU A 89 -1.90 13.91 6.17
N ILE A 90 -1.22 12.82 5.82
CA ILE A 90 -1.79 11.78 4.94
C ILE A 90 -2.77 10.84 5.66
N SER A 91 -2.69 10.74 6.99
CA SER A 91 -3.51 9.82 7.79
C SER A 91 -5.03 10.03 7.65
N PRO A 92 -5.60 11.25 7.62
CA PRO A 92 -7.03 11.42 7.39
C PRO A 92 -7.46 10.97 5.98
N PHE A 93 -6.62 11.19 4.96
CA PHE A 93 -6.93 10.76 3.59
C PHE A 93 -7.07 9.24 3.48
N SER A 94 -6.22 8.46 4.16
CA SER A 94 -6.34 7.00 4.13
C SER A 94 -7.65 6.51 4.74
N ILE A 95 -8.14 7.19 5.80
CA ILE A 95 -9.44 6.87 6.42
C ILE A 95 -10.58 7.22 5.47
N ILE A 96 -10.55 8.41 4.86
CA ILE A 96 -11.59 8.86 3.93
C ILE A 96 -11.70 7.91 2.74
N ILE A 97 -10.57 7.53 2.13
CA ILE A 97 -10.53 6.57 1.02
C ILE A 97 -11.12 5.22 1.45
N GLY A 98 -10.77 4.72 2.65
CA GLY A 98 -11.35 3.48 3.18
C GLY A 98 -12.87 3.53 3.32
N ILE A 99 -13.42 4.65 3.84
CA ILE A 99 -14.87 4.84 3.97
C ILE A 99 -15.55 4.90 2.59
N ILE A 100 -14.93 5.58 1.61
CA ILE A 100 -15.45 5.65 0.25
C ILE A 100 -15.52 4.25 -0.38
N ILE A 101 -14.45 3.45 -0.23
CA ILE A 101 -14.43 2.07 -0.74
C ILE A 101 -15.58 1.26 -0.14
N ILE A 102 -15.75 1.29 1.18
CA ILE A 102 -16.82 0.53 1.86
C ILE A 102 -18.21 0.98 1.37
N LYS A 103 -18.45 2.28 1.23
CA LYS A 103 -19.75 2.82 0.74
C LYS A 103 -19.99 2.57 -0.76
N SER A 104 -18.94 2.30 -1.53
CA SER A 104 -19.02 2.09 -2.97
C SER A 104 -19.44 0.66 -3.33
N VAL A 105 -19.18 -0.31 -2.46
CA VAL A 105 -19.65 -1.68 -2.62
C VAL A 105 -21.10 -1.73 -2.14
N THR A 106 -22.00 -2.25 -2.98
CA THR A 106 -23.45 -2.35 -2.71
C THR A 106 -23.86 -3.82 -2.73
#